data_AF-A0A2V5R2A9-F1
#
_entry.id   AF-A0A2V5R2A9-F1
#
_cell.length_a   1.000
_cell.length_b   1.000
_cell.length_c   1.000
_cell.angle_alpha   90.00
_cell.angle_beta   90.00
_cell.angle_gamma   90.00
#
_symmetry.space_group_name_H-M   'P 1'
#
loop_
_entity.id
_entity.type
_entity.pdbx_description
1 polymer ?
#
loop_
_entity_poly.entity_id
_entity_poly.type
_entity_poly.pdbx_seq_one_letter_code
_entity_poly.pdbx_strand_id
1 'polypeptide(L)' 'MKTNTTRSYKDLVVWQKGIALAKLVYGLTRSFPSEEKFGIVAQMRRAAVSVPSN' A
#
# COMPACT_ATOMS: atom_id res chain seq x y z
N MET A 1 -25.26 18.15 -3.09
CA MET A 1 -24.32 17.23 -2.41
C MET A 1 -24.38 15.90 -3.14
N LYS A 2 -23.31 15.47 -3.84
CA LYS A 2 -23.32 14.15 -4.50
C LYS A 2 -23.18 13.09 -3.42
N THR A 3 -24.20 12.26 -3.24
CA THR A 3 -24.10 11.05 -2.42
C THR A 3 -23.18 10.08 -3.17
N ASN A 4 -21.91 10.01 -2.79
CA ASN A 4 -21.04 8.94 -3.25
C ASN A 4 -21.53 7.66 -2.59
N THR A 5 -22.45 6.96 -3.26
CA THR A 5 -22.85 5.61 -2.87
C THR A 5 -21.65 4.70 -3.06
N THR A 6 -21.03 4.27 -1.97
CA THR A 6 -19.98 3.25 -1.97
C THR A 6 -20.56 1.95 -2.50
N ARG A 7 -20.07 1.46 -3.64
CA ARG A 7 -20.50 0.20 -4.27
C ARG A 7 -19.44 -0.89 -4.16
N SER A 8 -18.20 -0.50 -3.88
CA SER A 8 -17.06 -1.39 -3.68
C SER A 8 -16.15 -0.85 -2.58
N TYR A 9 -15.38 -1.74 -1.93
CA TYR A 9 -14.29 -1.33 -1.03
C TYR A 9 -13.30 -0.40 -1.72
N LYS A 10 -13.19 -0.45 -3.06
CA LYS A 10 -12.32 0.43 -3.85
C LYS A 10 -12.76 1.90 -3.85
N ASP A 11 -14.03 2.16 -3.55
CA ASP A 11 -14.57 3.51 -3.44
C ASP A 11 -14.19 4.16 -2.09
N LEU A 12 -13.75 3.35 -1.12
CA LEU A 12 -13.35 3.84 0.19
C LEU A 12 -12.05 4.64 0.09
N VAL A 13 -12.07 5.86 0.64
CA VAL A 13 -10.87 6.72 0.71
C VAL A 13 -9.71 6.02 1.42
N VAL A 14 -9.99 5.24 2.47
CA VAL A 14 -8.96 4.48 3.19
C VAL A 14 -8.29 3.44 2.29
N TRP A 15 -9.05 2.74 1.45
CA TRP A 15 -8.50 1.78 0.50
C TRP A 15 -7.60 2.47 -0.54
N GLN A 16 -8.07 3.60 -1.10
CA GLN A 16 -7.31 4.38 -2.08
C GLN A 16 -5.99 4.90 -1.50
N LYS A 17 -6.02 5.41 -0.26
CA LYS A 17 -4.81 5.83 0.46
C LYS A 17 -3.90 4.66 0.78
N GLY A 18 -4.43 3.49 1.14
CA GLY A 18 -3.66 2.27 1.36
C GLY A 18 -2.92 1.80 0.11
N ILE A 19 -3.58 1.83 -1.06
CA ILE A 19 -2.92 1.53 -2.34
C ILE A 19 -1.82 2.55 -2.65
N ALA A 20 -2.06 3.84 -2.41
CA ALA A 20 -1.04 4.88 -2.59
C ALA A 20 0.16 4.66 -1.66
N LEU A 21 -0.07 4.30 -0.39
CA LEU A 21 0.97 3.93 0.57
C LEU A 21 1.81 2.74 0.08
N ALA A 22 1.17 1.66 -0.38
CA ALA A 22 1.86 0.50 -0.91
C ALA A 22 2.77 0.88 -2.10
N LYS A 23 2.30 1.71 -3.03
CA LYS A 23 3.11 2.20 -4.15
C LYS A 23 4.32 3.00 -3.68
N LEU A 24 4.13 3.90 -2.70
CA LEU A 24 5.22 4.69 -2.13
C LEU A 24 6.28 3.80 -1.48
N VAL A 25 5.87 2.82 -0.67
CA VAL A 25 6.80 1.88 -0.03
C VAL A 25 7.56 1.06 -1.09
N TYR A 26 6.90 0.56 -2.12
CA TYR A 26 7.59 -0.16 -3.21
C TYR A 26 8.62 0.71 -3.93
N GLY A 27 8.31 2.00 -4.12
CA GLY A 27 9.22 2.99 -4.70
C GLY A 27 10.42 3.28 -3.81
N LEU A 28 10.18 3.60 -2.54
CA LEU A 28 11.23 3.89 -1.55
C LEU A 28 12.20 2.72 -1.36
N THR A 29 11.67 1.50 -1.20
CA THR A 29 12.53 0.33 -0.96
C THR A 29 13.27 -0.15 -2.23
N ARG A 30 13.10 0.51 -3.38
CA ARG A 30 13.86 0.17 -4.60
C ARG A 30 15.32 0.61 -4.51
N SER A 31 15.62 1.65 -3.73
CA SER A 31 16.99 2.16 -3.54
C SER A 31 17.74 1.50 -2.37
N PHE A 32 17.15 0.49 -1.74
CA PHE A 32 17.77 -0.20 -0.61
C PHE A 32 18.83 -1.20 -1.12
N PRO A 33 19.85 -1.55 -0.30
CA PRO A 33 20.83 -2.56 -0.65
C PRO A 33 20.18 -3.91 -1.01
N SER A 34 20.80 -4.67 -1.90
CA SER A 34 20.24 -5.94 -2.39
C SER A 34 20.18 -7.00 -1.29
N GLU A 35 21.05 -6.91 -0.29
CA GLU A 35 21.13 -7.76 0.89
C GLU A 35 19.85 -7.65 1.74
N GLU A 36 19.17 -6.50 1.71
CA GLU A 36 17.93 -6.25 2.45
C GLU A 36 16.66 -6.75 1.76
N LYS A 37 16.78 -7.27 0.53
CA LYS A 37 15.65 -7.69 -0.32
C LYS A 37 14.68 -8.64 0.40
N PHE A 38 15.23 -9.61 1.12
CA PHE A 38 14.46 -10.60 1.89
C PHE A 38 14.28 -10.21 3.36
N GLY A 39 15.02 -9.20 3.82
CA GLY A 39 14.93 -8.59 5.16
C GLY A 39 13.90 -7.46 5.19
N ILE A 40 14.36 -6.24 5.46
CA ILE A 40 13.45 -5.12 5.73
C ILE A 40 12.59 -4.75 4.52
N VAL A 41 13.09 -4.92 3.29
CA VAL A 41 12.33 -4.64 2.05
C VAL A 41 11.09 -5.53 1.97
N ALA A 42 11.23 -6.84 2.22
CA ALA A 42 10.12 -7.77 2.19
C ALA A 42 9.11 -7.48 3.32
N GLN A 43 9.58 -7.16 4.53
CA GLN A 43 8.72 -6.82 5.66
C GLN A 43 7.90 -5.55 5.40
N MET A 44 8.55 -4.47 4.98
CA MET A 44 7.90 -3.19 4.67
C MET A 44 6.85 -3.34 3.58
N ARG A 45 7.18 -4.05 2.48
CA ARG A 45 6.24 -4.25 1.36
C ARG A 45 5.03 -5.07 1.78
N ARG A 46 5.21 -6.15 2.55
CA ARG A 46 4.08 -6.95 3.06
C ARG A 46 3.19 -6.15 4.00
N ALA A 47 3.77 -5.40 4.94
CA ALA A 47 3.02 -4.55 5.85
C ALA A 47 2.25 -3.44 5.09
N ALA A 48 2.85 -2.83 4.07
CA ALA A 48 2.17 -1.79 3.30
C ALA A 48 1.01 -2.34 2.46
N VAL A 49 1.15 -3.55 1.91
CA VAL A 49 0.09 -4.23 1.15
C VAL A 49 -1.04 -4.71 2.06
N SER A 50 -0.77 -5.06 3.32
CA SER A 50 -1.82 -5.50 4.22
C SER A 50 -2.83 -4.40 4.55
N VAL A 51 -2.44 -3.12 4.51
CA VAL A 51 -3.31 -1.98 4.82
C VAL A 51 -4.55 -1.89 3.91
N PRO A 52 -4.44 -1.88 2.57
CA PRO A 52 -5.62 -1.90 1.69
C PRO A 52 -6.26 -3.30 1.51
N SER A 53 -5.67 -4.36 2.06
CA SER A 53 -6.15 -5.75 1.90
C SER A 53 -6.98 -6.27 3.07
N ASN A 54 -6.92 -5.63 4.23
CA ASN A 54 -7.76 -5.92 5.41
C ASN A 54 -8.85 -4.85 5.56
#